data_AF-A0A961UCS7-F1
#
_entry.id   AF-A0A961UCS7-F1
#
_cell.length_a   1.000
_cell.length_b   1.000
_cell.length_c   1.000
_cell.angle_alpha   90.00
_cell.angle_beta   90.00
_cell.angle_gamma   90.00
#
_symmetry.space_group_name_H-M   'P 1'
#
loop_
_entity.id
_entity.type
_entity.pdbx_description
1 polymer ?
#
loop_
_entity_poly.entity_id
_entity_poly.type
_entity_poly.pdbx_seq_one_letter_code
_entity_poly.pdbx_strand_id
1 'polypeptide(L)'
;MTDVTENDLRAALKALTDVIAPSIDPSDPLAGEQLRLVVEYLQFLSARVDFISDRNRFELGHNLQLARELAADAAAVDGALARQLTVAIDSAQALLEAVSPGTGEVRRGAAVLAALIRELVRKAQACDAALRDSVERTVLDASGSRIEFERAWFLPLGLDPAPGEVVSIEDAIARAGLRSASDR
;
A
#
# COMPACT_ATOMS: atom_id res chain seq x y z
N MET A 1 22.85 -15.05 -10.20
CA MET A 1 21.78 -15.99 -9.82
C MET A 1 20.60 -15.66 -10.70
N THR A 2 20.12 -16.59 -11.51
CA THR A 2 18.88 -16.38 -12.27
C THR A 2 17.74 -16.28 -11.27
N ASP A 3 16.93 -15.24 -11.36
CA ASP A 3 15.70 -15.17 -10.59
C ASP A 3 14.76 -16.26 -11.09
N VAL A 4 14.43 -17.22 -10.22
CA VAL A 4 13.56 -18.37 -10.52
C VAL A 4 12.18 -18.21 -9.89
N THR A 5 11.94 -17.11 -9.18
CA THR A 5 10.74 -16.88 -8.36
C THR A 5 9.44 -17.02 -9.18
N GLU A 6 9.40 -16.41 -10.36
CA GLU A 6 8.23 -16.49 -11.25
C GLU A 6 8.01 -17.92 -11.77
N ASN A 7 9.09 -18.63 -12.10
CA ASN A 7 9.01 -20.00 -12.59
C ASN A 7 8.55 -20.97 -11.50
N ASP A 8 9.05 -20.81 -10.27
CA ASP A 8 8.66 -21.61 -9.13
C ASP A 8 7.19 -21.35 -8.73
N LEU A 9 6.75 -20.08 -8.77
CA LEU A 9 5.35 -19.73 -8.52
C LEU A 9 4.42 -20.32 -9.59
N ARG A 10 4.81 -20.27 -10.86
CA ARG A 10 4.06 -20.89 -11.96
C ARG A 10 3.99 -22.41 -11.82
N ALA A 11 5.09 -23.05 -11.42
CA ALA A 11 5.13 -24.48 -11.17
C ALA A 11 4.24 -24.88 -9.99
N ALA A 12 4.26 -24.11 -8.90
CA ALA A 12 3.40 -24.32 -7.74
C ALA A 12 1.91 -24.20 -8.10
N LEU A 13 1.53 -23.16 -8.85
CA LEU A 13 0.17 -22.99 -9.36
C LEU A 13 -0.27 -24.19 -10.20
N LYS A 14 0.58 -24.64 -11.13
CA LYS A 14 0.28 -25.81 -11.97
C LYS A 14 0.12 -27.09 -11.15
N ALA A 15 0.95 -27.30 -10.12
CA ALA A 15 0.81 -28.45 -9.24
C ALA A 15 -0.53 -28.42 -8.48
N LEU A 16 -0.91 -27.24 -7.96
CA LEU A 16 -2.17 -27.06 -7.26
C LEU A 16 -3.38 -27.30 -8.18
N THR A 17 -3.37 -26.79 -9.40
CA THR A 17 -4.51 -26.91 -10.33
C THR A 17 -4.59 -28.27 -11.02
N ASP A 18 -3.46 -28.84 -11.44
CA ASP A 18 -3.44 -30.00 -12.34
C ASP A 18 -3.27 -31.31 -11.58
N VAL A 19 -2.73 -31.28 -10.35
CA VAL A 19 -2.45 -32.47 -9.54
C VAL A 19 -3.29 -32.48 -8.26
N ILE A 20 -3.27 -31.40 -7.48
CA ILE A 20 -3.95 -31.37 -6.18
C ILE A 20 -5.46 -31.21 -6.34
N ALA A 21 -5.94 -30.26 -7.15
CA ALA A 21 -7.38 -30.04 -7.31
C ALA A 21 -8.16 -31.29 -7.74
N PRO A 22 -7.70 -32.09 -8.73
CA PRO A 22 -8.38 -33.32 -9.12
C PRO A 22 -8.29 -34.44 -8.06
N SER A 23 -7.38 -34.32 -7.10
CA SER A 23 -7.16 -35.31 -6.04
C SER A 23 -7.97 -35.04 -4.77
N ILE A 24 -8.66 -33.90 -4.68
CA ILE A 24 -9.55 -33.58 -3.56
C ILE A 24 -10.81 -34.44 -3.63
N ASP A 25 -11.24 -34.96 -2.48
CA ASP A 25 -12.50 -35.69 -2.35
C ASP A 25 -13.69 -34.79 -2.78
N PRO A 26 -14.45 -35.17 -3.83
CA PRO A 26 -15.57 -34.35 -4.30
C PRO A 26 -16.72 -34.25 -3.28
N SER A 27 -16.74 -35.09 -2.24
CA SER A 27 -17.70 -35.01 -1.14
C SER A 27 -17.31 -34.01 -0.05
N ASP A 28 -16.10 -33.45 -0.09
CA ASP A 28 -15.64 -32.36 0.77
C ASP A 28 -15.59 -31.02 0.00
N PRO A 29 -16.73 -30.30 -0.12
CA PRO A 29 -16.77 -29.03 -0.85
C PRO A 29 -15.92 -27.94 -0.19
N LEU A 30 -15.67 -28.04 1.11
CA LEU A 30 -14.87 -27.05 1.84
C LEU A 30 -13.40 -27.14 1.40
N ALA A 31 -12.85 -28.35 1.28
CA ALA A 31 -11.48 -28.55 0.79
C ALA A 31 -11.28 -27.95 -0.61
N GLY A 32 -12.23 -28.17 -1.52
CA GLY A 32 -12.20 -27.60 -2.87
C GLY A 32 -12.25 -26.07 -2.86
N GLU A 33 -13.10 -25.48 -2.02
CA GLU A 33 -13.19 -24.03 -1.86
C GLU A 33 -11.89 -23.43 -1.28
N GLN A 34 -11.31 -24.03 -0.24
CA GLN A 34 -10.05 -23.55 0.33
C GLN A 34 -8.91 -23.61 -0.68
N LEU A 35 -8.82 -24.68 -1.48
CA LEU A 35 -7.83 -24.76 -2.55
C LEU A 35 -8.02 -23.65 -3.59
N ARG A 36 -9.26 -23.40 -4.01
CA ARG A 36 -9.59 -22.32 -4.95
C ARG A 36 -9.11 -20.97 -4.43
N LEU A 37 -9.38 -20.64 -3.17
CA LEU A 37 -8.93 -19.39 -2.54
C LEU A 37 -7.41 -19.25 -2.53
N VAL A 38 -6.69 -20.34 -2.24
CA VAL A 38 -5.22 -20.36 -2.28
C VAL A 38 -4.70 -20.10 -3.70
N VAL A 39 -5.26 -20.76 -4.71
CA VAL A 39 -4.87 -20.58 -6.11
C VAL A 39 -5.13 -19.15 -6.57
N GLU A 40 -6.31 -18.60 -6.28
CA GLU A 40 -6.68 -17.22 -6.61
C GLU A 40 -5.70 -16.21 -5.96
N TYR A 41 -5.34 -16.42 -4.69
CA TYR A 41 -4.39 -15.57 -4.00
C TYR A 41 -2.97 -15.65 -4.57
N LEU A 42 -2.50 -16.85 -4.94
CA LEU A 42 -1.18 -17.02 -5.57
C LEU A 42 -1.13 -16.39 -6.97
N GLN A 43 -2.21 -16.46 -7.74
CA GLN A 43 -2.34 -15.77 -9.03
C GLN A 43 -2.30 -14.25 -8.84
N PHE A 44 -3.02 -13.73 -7.84
CA PHE A 44 -2.94 -12.33 -7.46
C PHE A 44 -1.51 -11.90 -7.10
N LEU A 45 -0.80 -12.68 -6.27
CA LEU A 45 0.59 -12.39 -5.93
C LEU A 45 1.49 -12.39 -7.17
N SER A 46 1.30 -13.35 -8.07
CA SER A 46 2.05 -13.41 -9.35
C SER A 46 1.84 -12.15 -10.18
N ALA A 47 0.62 -11.61 -10.20
CA ALA A 47 0.29 -10.39 -10.95
C ALA A 47 0.74 -9.09 -10.26
N ARG A 48 1.31 -9.18 -9.05
CA ARG A 48 1.64 -8.01 -8.20
C ARG A 48 3.08 -7.97 -7.71
N VAL A 49 3.82 -9.07 -7.81
CA VAL A 49 5.18 -9.20 -7.26
C VAL A 49 6.13 -8.11 -7.78
N ASP A 50 6.07 -7.82 -9.08
CA ASP A 50 6.93 -6.81 -9.71
C ASP A 50 6.64 -5.38 -9.23
N PHE A 51 5.41 -5.13 -8.76
CA PHE A 51 4.97 -3.81 -8.30
C PHE A 51 5.12 -3.61 -6.78
N ILE A 52 5.65 -4.58 -6.04
CA ILE A 52 5.77 -4.47 -4.57
C ILE A 52 6.63 -3.27 -4.18
N SER A 53 7.74 -3.04 -4.87
CA SER A 53 8.62 -1.89 -4.59
C SER A 53 7.89 -0.57 -4.80
N ASP A 54 7.19 -0.44 -5.94
CA ASP A 54 6.43 0.76 -6.29
C ASP A 54 5.31 1.03 -5.30
N ARG A 55 4.58 -0.01 -4.89
CA ARG A 55 3.58 0.11 -3.82
C ARG A 55 4.19 0.65 -2.54
N ASN A 56 5.31 0.08 -2.07
CA ASN A 56 5.91 0.55 -0.82
C ASN A 56 6.36 2.02 -0.93
N ARG A 57 6.91 2.43 -2.08
CA ARG A 57 7.26 3.83 -2.34
C ARG A 57 6.03 4.73 -2.40
N PHE A 58 4.93 4.25 -2.97
CA PHE A 58 3.64 4.94 -2.94
C PHE A 58 3.14 5.16 -1.52
N GLU A 59 3.12 4.13 -0.67
CA GLU A 59 2.62 4.28 0.70
C GLU A 59 3.49 5.29 1.48
N LEU A 60 4.82 5.23 1.33
CA LEU A 60 5.73 6.18 1.97
C LEU A 60 5.52 7.61 1.45
N GLY A 61 5.45 7.80 0.13
CA GLY A 61 5.26 9.11 -0.51
C GLY A 61 3.92 9.75 -0.16
N HIS A 62 2.85 8.95 -0.19
CA HIS A 62 1.52 9.38 0.21
C HIS A 62 1.49 9.84 1.68
N ASN A 63 2.02 9.01 2.59
CA ASN A 63 2.06 9.37 4.01
C ASN A 63 2.97 10.58 4.28
N LEU A 64 4.06 10.74 3.52
CA LEU A 64 4.95 11.88 3.62
C LEU A 64 4.25 13.18 3.21
N GLN A 65 3.52 13.16 2.09
CA GLN A 65 2.77 14.32 1.63
C GLN A 65 1.70 14.71 2.65
N LEU A 66 0.91 13.76 3.13
CA LEU A 66 -0.11 14.01 4.15
C LEU A 66 0.52 14.54 5.46
N ALA A 67 1.65 13.99 5.89
CA ALA A 67 2.37 14.47 7.07
C ALA A 67 2.84 15.93 6.92
N ARG A 68 3.28 16.34 5.72
CA ARG A 68 3.68 17.72 5.43
C ARG A 68 2.50 18.68 5.49
N GLU A 69 1.37 18.29 4.92
CA GLU A 69 0.14 19.08 4.95
C GLU A 69 -0.38 19.26 6.39
N LEU A 70 -0.26 18.23 7.21
CA LEU A 70 -0.65 18.25 8.62
C LEU A 70 0.38 18.87 9.58
N ALA A 71 1.54 19.31 9.11
CA ALA A 71 2.64 19.73 9.99
C ALA A 71 2.29 20.96 10.84
N ALA A 72 1.54 21.91 10.27
CA ALA A 72 1.08 23.10 10.99
C ALA A 72 0.04 22.73 12.07
N ASP A 73 -0.93 21.87 11.72
CA ASP A 73 -1.94 21.38 12.65
C ASP A 73 -1.30 20.58 13.80
N ALA A 74 -0.27 19.76 13.50
CA ALA A 74 0.47 19.03 14.51
C ALA A 74 1.11 19.95 15.56
N ALA A 75 1.66 21.10 15.14
CA ALA A 75 2.24 22.08 16.05
C ALA A 75 1.19 22.75 16.95
N ALA A 76 -0.03 22.96 16.44
CA ALA A 76 -1.15 23.49 17.19
C ALA A 76 -1.76 22.48 18.19
N VAL A 77 -1.74 21.18 17.84
CA VAL A 77 -2.26 20.11 18.70
C VAL A 77 -1.29 19.73 19.82
N ASP A 78 -0.03 19.43 19.49
CA ASP A 78 0.98 18.97 20.45
C ASP A 78 2.40 19.20 19.92
N GLY A 79 3.14 20.11 20.54
CA GLY A 79 4.50 20.44 20.14
C GLY A 79 5.50 19.26 20.22
N ALA A 80 5.28 18.26 21.06
CA ALA A 80 6.11 17.04 21.09
C ALA A 80 5.81 16.14 19.89
N LEU A 81 4.54 15.95 19.55
CA LEU A 81 4.11 15.21 18.36
C LEU A 81 4.62 15.90 17.09
N ALA A 82 4.53 17.23 17.01
CA ALA A 82 5.04 18.00 15.89
C ALA A 82 6.53 17.75 15.63
N ARG A 83 7.36 17.76 16.68
CA ARG A 83 8.80 17.45 16.56
C ARG A 83 9.05 16.03 16.05
N GLN A 84 8.28 15.04 16.54
CA GLN A 84 8.39 13.66 16.05
C GLN A 84 7.99 13.55 14.58
N LEU A 85 6.92 14.26 14.18
CA LEU A 85 6.46 14.30 12.81
C LEU A 85 7.50 14.94 11.88
N THR A 86 8.14 16.04 12.28
CA THR A 86 9.24 16.66 11.52
C THR A 86 10.40 15.68 11.29
N VAL A 87 10.88 15.00 12.34
CA VAL A 87 11.97 14.01 12.21
C VAL A 87 11.57 12.85 11.28
N ALA A 88 10.32 12.40 11.35
CA ALA A 88 9.81 11.34 10.49
C ALA A 88 9.68 11.80 9.03
N ILE A 89 9.26 13.05 8.78
CA ILE A 89 9.20 13.66 7.45
C ILE A 89 10.59 13.68 6.82
N ASP A 90 11.60 14.15 7.56
CA ASP A 90 12.98 14.23 7.06
C ASP A 90 13.54 12.84 6.73
N SER A 91 13.31 11.88 7.62
CA SER A 91 13.73 10.49 7.42
C SER A 91 13.06 9.84 6.21
N ALA A 92 11.76 10.08 6.02
CA ALA A 92 11.00 9.56 4.90
C ALA A 92 11.42 10.18 3.56
N GLN A 93 11.71 11.49 3.54
CA GLN A 93 12.24 12.16 2.36
C GLN A 93 13.58 11.55 1.95
N ALA A 94 14.51 11.37 2.90
CA ALA A 94 15.80 10.75 2.63
C ALA A 94 15.68 9.32 2.08
N LEU A 95 14.71 8.53 2.57
CA LEU A 95 14.43 7.19 2.05
C LEU A 95 13.90 7.21 0.61
N LEU A 96 13.07 8.18 0.23
CA LEU A 96 12.56 8.30 -1.14
C LEU A 96 13.61 8.78 -2.14
N GLU A 97 14.54 9.62 -1.69
CA GLU A 97 15.67 10.15 -2.48
C GLU A 97 16.83 9.15 -2.63
N ALA A 98 16.91 8.15 -1.74
CA ALA A 98 17.91 7.10 -1.85
C ALA A 98 17.76 6.33 -3.18
N VAL A 99 18.90 6.00 -3.80
CA VAL A 99 18.96 5.29 -5.09
C VAL A 99 18.42 3.87 -5.00
N SER A 100 18.63 3.20 -3.86
CA SER A 100 18.17 1.83 -3.62
C SER A 100 17.89 1.60 -2.14
N PRO A 101 16.81 2.21 -1.59
CA PRO A 101 16.45 2.02 -0.19
C PRO A 101 16.00 0.56 0.02
N GLY A 102 16.32 -0.02 1.18
CA GLY A 102 15.84 -1.35 1.50
C GLY A 102 14.30 -1.35 1.58
N THR A 103 13.63 -2.30 0.93
CA THR A 103 12.16 -2.44 0.96
C THR A 103 11.59 -2.46 2.38
N GLY A 104 12.31 -3.09 3.32
CA GLY A 104 11.95 -3.10 4.73
C GLY A 104 12.04 -1.73 5.41
N GLU A 105 12.98 -0.87 5.00
CA GLU A 105 13.14 0.49 5.51
C GLU A 105 12.03 1.40 5.02
N VAL A 106 11.70 1.33 3.72
CA VAL A 106 10.59 2.07 3.11
C VAL A 106 9.28 1.77 3.83
N ARG A 107 8.97 0.49 4.05
CA ARG A 107 7.77 0.06 4.80
C ARG A 107 7.75 0.57 6.23
N ARG A 108 8.89 0.52 6.93
CA ARG A 108 8.99 1.05 8.30
C ARG A 108 8.77 2.56 8.34
N GLY A 109 9.36 3.31 7.41
CA GLY A 109 9.14 4.75 7.28
C GLY A 109 7.66 5.09 7.06
N ALA A 110 6.99 4.36 6.17
CA ALA A 110 5.56 4.55 5.90
C ALA A 110 4.72 4.27 7.15
N ALA A 111 5.02 3.19 7.88
CA ALA A 111 4.33 2.81 9.10
C ALA A 111 4.52 3.83 10.24
N VAL A 112 5.73 4.41 10.38
CA VAL A 112 6.03 5.45 11.36
C VAL A 112 5.19 6.71 11.08
N LEU A 113 5.19 7.21 9.85
CA LEU A 113 4.37 8.36 9.46
C LEU A 113 2.88 8.10 9.71
N ALA A 114 2.37 6.94 9.28
CA ALA A 114 0.97 6.58 9.50
C ALA A 114 0.60 6.53 10.99
N ALA A 115 1.50 6.05 11.86
CA ALA A 115 1.27 6.03 13.30
C ALA A 115 1.18 7.44 13.90
N LEU A 116 2.05 8.35 13.49
CA LEU A 116 2.04 9.75 13.95
C LEU A 116 0.81 10.50 13.44
N ILE A 117 0.41 10.29 12.19
CA ILE A 117 -0.82 10.87 11.61
C ILE A 117 -2.06 10.37 12.37
N ARG A 118 -2.17 9.06 12.65
CA ARG A 118 -3.28 8.52 13.46
C ARG A 118 -3.33 9.13 14.85
N GLU A 119 -2.17 9.29 15.48
CA GLU A 119 -2.08 9.92 16.80
C GLU A 119 -2.50 11.39 16.76
N LEU A 120 -2.12 12.13 15.71
CA LEU A 120 -2.56 13.51 15.47
C LEU A 120 -4.08 13.59 15.36
N VAL A 121 -4.68 12.77 14.48
CA VAL A 121 -6.14 12.72 14.29
C VAL A 121 -6.84 12.43 15.61
N ARG A 122 -6.33 11.48 16.41
CA ARG A 122 -6.87 11.13 17.71
C ARG A 122 -6.79 12.30 18.71
N LYS A 123 -5.66 12.99 18.78
CA LYS A 123 -5.48 14.13 19.71
C LYS A 123 -6.29 15.36 19.29
N ALA A 124 -6.41 15.62 17.99
CA ALA A 124 -7.19 16.73 17.44
C ALA A 124 -8.67 16.68 17.87
N GLN A 125 -9.21 15.49 18.20
CA GLN A 125 -10.58 15.34 18.71
C GLN A 125 -10.85 16.10 20.01
N ALA A 126 -9.81 16.34 20.83
CA ALA A 126 -9.90 17.10 22.07
C ALA A 126 -9.65 18.62 21.88
N CYS A 127 -9.33 19.06 20.66
CA CYS A 127 -9.09 20.45 20.33
C CYS A 127 -10.41 21.17 19.97
N ASP A 128 -10.31 22.47 19.66
CA ASP A 128 -11.45 23.22 19.14
C ASP A 128 -11.94 22.67 17.79
N ALA A 129 -13.17 23.03 17.42
CA ALA A 129 -13.81 22.54 16.21
C ALA A 129 -13.05 22.94 14.94
N ALA A 130 -12.46 24.14 14.89
CA ALA A 130 -11.78 24.61 13.70
C ALA A 130 -10.53 23.78 13.40
N LEU A 131 -9.74 23.45 14.42
CA LEU A 131 -8.55 22.61 14.28
C LEU A 131 -8.91 21.16 13.96
N ARG A 132 -9.93 20.60 14.61
CA ARG A 132 -10.43 19.25 14.29
C ARG A 132 -10.88 19.16 12.83
N ASP A 133 -11.69 20.11 12.37
CA ASP A 133 -12.22 20.15 11.01
C ASP A 133 -11.10 20.36 9.97
N SER A 134 -10.04 21.10 10.32
CA SER A 134 -8.82 21.25 9.49
C SER A 134 -8.12 19.91 9.26
N VAL A 135 -7.86 19.18 10.35
CA VAL A 135 -7.18 17.88 10.31
C VAL A 135 -8.03 16.85 9.52
N GLU A 136 -9.33 16.77 9.82
CA GLU A 136 -10.23 15.82 9.16
C GLU A 136 -10.32 16.06 7.65
N ARG A 137 -10.48 17.32 7.24
CA ARG A 137 -10.53 17.69 5.82
C ARG A 137 -9.24 17.35 5.09
N THR A 138 -8.09 17.65 5.69
CA THR A 138 -6.78 17.31 5.10
C THR A 138 -6.64 15.79 4.88
N VAL A 139 -7.07 14.98 5.86
CA VAL A 139 -7.05 13.51 5.72
C VAL A 139 -8.03 13.01 4.65
N LEU A 140 -9.24 13.59 4.60
CA LEU A 140 -10.24 13.23 3.60
C LEU A 140 -9.79 13.59 2.18
N ASP A 141 -9.21 14.77 1.99
CA ASP A 141 -8.70 15.24 0.69
C ASP A 141 -7.57 14.32 0.18
N ALA A 142 -6.68 13.87 1.07
CA ALA A 142 -5.63 12.91 0.71
C ALA A 142 -6.17 11.52 0.33
N SER A 143 -7.27 11.08 0.97
CA SER A 143 -7.78 9.70 0.85
C SER A 143 -8.12 9.26 -0.58
N GLY A 144 -8.51 10.19 -1.46
CA GLY A 144 -8.89 9.87 -2.85
C GLY A 144 -7.77 9.17 -3.63
N SER A 145 -6.55 9.71 -3.56
CA SER A 145 -5.38 9.13 -4.23
C SER A 145 -5.01 7.74 -3.69
N ARG A 146 -5.21 7.53 -2.38
CA ARG A 146 -4.98 6.24 -1.71
C ARG A 146 -5.98 5.20 -2.17
N ILE A 147 -7.26 5.56 -2.21
CA ILE A 147 -8.34 4.68 -2.65
C ILE A 147 -8.13 4.29 -4.12
N GLU A 148 -7.82 5.24 -5.00
CA GLU A 148 -7.57 4.95 -6.42
C GLU A 148 -6.45 3.91 -6.60
N PHE A 149 -5.32 4.10 -5.91
CA PHE A 149 -4.21 3.16 -5.96
C PHE A 149 -4.58 1.78 -5.40
N GLU A 150 -5.27 1.72 -4.26
CA GLU A 150 -5.67 0.45 -3.65
C GLU A 150 -6.67 -0.31 -4.52
N ARG A 151 -7.61 0.38 -5.17
CA ARG A 151 -8.52 -0.23 -6.15
C ARG A 151 -7.75 -0.88 -7.29
N ALA A 152 -6.78 -0.17 -7.87
CA ALA A 152 -5.92 -0.72 -8.93
C ALA A 152 -5.09 -1.92 -8.42
N TRP A 153 -4.56 -1.83 -7.20
CA TRP A 153 -3.78 -2.91 -6.60
C TRP A 153 -4.62 -4.18 -6.41
N PHE A 154 -5.82 -4.07 -5.83
CA PHE A 154 -6.68 -5.21 -5.51
C PHE A 154 -7.60 -5.66 -6.65
N LEU A 155 -7.60 -4.96 -7.80
CA LEU A 155 -8.43 -5.27 -8.97
C LEU A 155 -8.45 -6.78 -9.37
N PRO A 156 -7.33 -7.53 -9.37
CA PRO A 156 -7.34 -8.94 -9.79
C PRO A 156 -8.13 -9.86 -8.86
N LEU A 157 -8.43 -9.43 -7.62
CA LEU A 157 -9.26 -10.19 -6.70
C LEU A 157 -10.76 -10.12 -7.04
N GLY A 158 -11.17 -9.23 -7.96
CA GLY A 158 -12.57 -9.13 -8.37
C GLY A 158 -13.53 -8.60 -7.29
N LEU A 159 -13.00 -7.92 -6.26
CA LEU A 159 -13.78 -7.40 -5.13
C LEU A 159 -14.30 -5.97 -5.35
N ASP A 160 -13.82 -5.27 -6.38
CA ASP A 160 -14.23 -3.90 -6.68
C ASP A 160 -15.65 -3.87 -7.25
N PRO A 161 -16.56 -3.02 -6.74
CA PRO A 161 -17.94 -2.94 -7.23
C PRO A 161 -18.07 -2.31 -8.62
N ALA A 162 -17.05 -1.58 -9.09
CA ALA A 162 -17.04 -0.88 -10.37
C ALA A 162 -15.70 -1.09 -11.10
N PRO A 163 -15.36 -2.34 -11.48
CA PRO A 163 -14.03 -2.69 -12.01
C PRO A 163 -13.71 -1.99 -13.34
N GLY A 164 -14.73 -1.64 -14.13
CA GLY A 164 -14.55 -0.91 -15.40
C GLY A 164 -14.11 0.55 -15.24
N GLU A 165 -14.18 1.10 -14.03
CA GLU A 165 -13.71 2.45 -13.70
C GLU A 165 -12.30 2.47 -13.12
N VAL A 166 -11.73 1.30 -12.82
CA VAL A 166 -10.42 1.18 -12.18
C VAL A 166 -9.33 1.22 -13.25
N VAL A 167 -8.33 2.06 -13.03
CA VAL A 167 -7.16 2.16 -13.91
C VAL A 167 -6.22 0.97 -13.74
N SER A 168 -5.32 0.77 -14.69
CA SER A 168 -4.25 -0.23 -14.55
C SER A 168 -3.34 0.11 -13.37
N ILE A 169 -2.63 -0.89 -12.82
CA ILE A 169 -1.68 -0.64 -11.73
C ILE A 169 -0.50 0.22 -12.22
N GLU A 170 -0.10 0.04 -13.47
CA GLU A 170 0.92 0.82 -14.15
C GLU A 170 0.52 2.31 -14.25
N ASP A 171 -0.73 2.58 -14.62
CA ASP A 171 -1.25 3.96 -14.67
C ASP A 171 -1.37 4.57 -13.28
N ALA A 172 -1.81 3.80 -12.27
CA ALA A 172 -1.86 4.26 -10.89
C ALA A 172 -0.46 4.63 -10.35
N ILE A 173 0.54 3.80 -10.63
CA ILE A 173 1.95 4.06 -10.28
C ILE A 173 2.48 5.30 -11.01
N ALA A 174 2.16 5.44 -12.30
CA ALA A 174 2.58 6.59 -13.09
C ALA A 174 1.96 7.90 -12.56
N ARG A 175 0.68 7.90 -12.20
CA ARG A 175 -0.03 9.04 -11.58
C ARG A 175 0.54 9.43 -10.23
N ALA A 176 1.01 8.46 -9.46
CA ALA A 176 1.71 8.70 -8.20
C ALA A 176 3.11 9.32 -8.36
N GLY A 177 3.60 9.49 -9.59
CA GLY A 177 4.93 10.04 -9.86
C GLY A 177 6.07 9.06 -9.57
N LEU A 178 5.78 7.76 -9.51
CA LEU A 178 6.72 6.70 -9.12
C LEU A 178 7.25 5.93 -10.33
N ARG A 179 7.79 6.62 -11.33
CA ARG A 179 8.49 5.92 -12.43
C ARG A 179 9.89 5.50 -11.94
N SER A 180 10.15 4.19 -11.94
CA SER A 180 11.45 3.60 -11.61
C SER A 180 12.57 4.06 -12.56
N ALA A 181 13.79 4.15 -12.05
CA ALA A 181 14.98 4.59 -12.79
C ALA A 181 15.45 3.60 -13.88
N SER A 182 14.79 2.46 -14.06
CA SER A 182 15.15 1.44 -15.06
C SER A 182 14.73 1.77 -16.50
N ASP A 183 14.01 2.88 -16.70
CA ASP A 183 13.56 3.39 -18.01
C ASP A 183 14.34 4.64 -18.49
N ARG A 184 15.55 4.91 -17.93
CA ARG A 184 16.45 5.98 -18.38
C ARG A 184 17.82 5.47 -18.77
#